data_AF-A0A015TZK1-F1
#
_entry.id   AF-A0A015TZK1-F1
#
_cell.length_a   1.000
_cell.length_b   1.000
_cell.length_c   1.000
_cell.angle_alpha   90.00
_cell.angle_beta   90.00
_cell.angle_gamma   90.00
#
_symmetry.space_group_name_H-M   'P 1'
#
loop_
_entity.id
_entity.type
_entity.pdbx_description
1 polymer ?
#
loop_
_entity_poly.entity_id
_entity_poly.type
_entity_poly.pdbx_seq_one_letter_code
_entity_poly.pdbx_strand_id
1 'polypeptide(L)'
;MKKKLMMVAVLLGALSLGACVDNDESASVEAVRNAKAEQLKGLAALANAQAEATKITAEAEAALKNAQAEYQKEMTEEAKQKFAVKIEQIKAKAEQEIAAAKLQAAQDQQALLDLADKRLRELYSQYSIAVGNLNGYTTRKLNAVTELARLESGAVHFKTQRDIDIAREERNIANYNFEIGLYEKYEKVDKTELEQKATTLYKEYQKVSALVEPKETAKDNANNAFYEASLKFYFYSYPEPDNNGENYVKDPINTVASVKTFEAKRWWNVYAQEDKALSANKSVPYYTLNASGVESKKQELATYVTNAKNWLGAPKAGETAATGLYATLATAETNLENAKKADPVIQSEVDRYQGEVDQAKADIETAKKNLADKEADVAEFAALIATFSGDDLKAYDKAVEDQKALAEAFETALKELDAAQEASSKAYTEWQTAASAANSAFDVNGAIESLKYQIAESEQNIIGYKNDINSKEDAIASKKAEIETINTQIEAQTAIVNNWKAQIEAAIEAQK
;
A
#
# COMPACT_ATOMS: atom_id res chain seq x y z
N MET A 1 -47.09 -6.66 17.45
CA MET A 1 -48.18 -6.49 18.42
C MET A 1 -48.39 -5.00 18.68
N LYS A 2 -49.65 -4.57 18.62
CA LYS A 2 -50.15 -3.19 18.79
C LYS A 2 -49.79 -2.59 20.16
N LYS A 3 -49.52 -1.27 20.19
CA LYS A 3 -49.96 -0.26 21.18
C LYS A 3 -49.12 1.02 21.01
N LYS A 4 -49.60 2.27 21.10
CA LYS A 4 -50.93 2.90 21.14
C LYS A 4 -50.65 4.42 21.03
N LEU A 5 -51.38 5.10 20.14
CA LEU A 5 -51.54 6.56 20.10
C LEU A 5 -52.38 7.05 21.30
N MET A 6 -51.97 8.15 21.94
CA MET A 6 -52.78 9.08 22.75
C MET A 6 -52.07 10.44 22.69
N MET A 7 -52.48 11.42 21.87
CA MET A 7 -53.59 12.38 22.05
C MET A 7 -53.69 12.96 23.47
N VAL A 8 -53.17 14.18 23.66
CA VAL A 8 -53.66 15.15 24.65
C VAL A 8 -53.80 16.48 23.94
N ALA A 9 -55.06 16.89 23.79
CA ALA A 9 -55.46 18.21 23.35
C ALA A 9 -55.52 19.15 24.54
N VAL A 10 -55.00 20.38 24.40
CA VAL A 10 -55.35 21.51 25.27
C VAL A 10 -55.79 22.67 24.40
N LEU A 11 -57.07 22.97 24.60
CA LEU A 11 -57.94 24.06 24.18
C LEU A 11 -57.30 25.37 23.68
N LEU A 12 -57.81 25.79 22.52
CA LEU A 12 -57.97 27.17 22.08
C LEU A 12 -59.23 27.79 22.73
N GLY A 13 -59.13 29.05 23.16
CA GLY A 13 -60.24 29.84 23.72
C GLY A 13 -60.06 31.35 23.54
N ALA A 14 -60.58 31.85 22.42
CA ALA A 14 -61.25 33.14 22.12
C ALA A 14 -60.75 34.52 22.64
N LEU A 15 -60.42 35.36 21.63
CA LEU A 15 -60.95 36.70 21.29
C LEU A 15 -60.63 37.98 22.11
N SER A 16 -59.81 38.80 21.44
CA SER A 16 -59.96 40.22 21.11
C SER A 16 -59.92 41.28 22.20
N LEU A 17 -58.85 42.07 22.19
CA LEU A 17 -58.90 43.53 22.25
C LEU A 17 -57.90 44.10 21.24
N GLY A 18 -58.39 44.96 20.36
CA GLY A 18 -57.59 45.67 19.38
C GLY A 18 -56.74 46.75 20.04
N ALA A 19 -55.46 46.73 19.72
CA ALA A 19 -54.65 47.91 19.51
C ALA A 19 -53.77 47.58 18.31
N CYS A 20 -53.61 48.53 17.38
CA CYS A 20 -52.54 48.46 16.40
C CYS A 20 -51.23 48.24 17.17
N VAL A 21 -50.69 47.02 17.08
CA VAL A 21 -49.29 46.77 17.37
C VAL A 21 -48.58 47.11 16.07
N ASP A 22 -47.70 48.11 16.10
CA ASP A 22 -46.78 48.38 15.00
C ASP A 22 -46.16 47.06 14.55
N ASN A 23 -46.22 46.81 13.25
CA ASN A 23 -45.81 45.54 12.65
C ASN A 23 -44.29 45.42 12.50
N ASP A 24 -43.53 46.13 13.35
CA ASP A 24 -42.09 45.99 13.49
C ASP A 24 -41.84 45.07 14.69
N GLU A 25 -41.37 43.84 14.42
CA GLU A 25 -40.71 43.02 15.45
C GLU A 25 -39.69 43.93 16.15
N SER A 26 -39.77 44.12 17.48
CA SER A 26 -38.78 44.95 18.17
C SER A 26 -37.39 44.41 17.85
N ALA A 27 -36.41 45.26 17.54
CA ALA A 27 -35.07 44.87 17.06
C ALA A 27 -34.38 43.73 17.86
N SER A 28 -34.76 43.52 19.13
CA SER A 28 -34.35 42.38 19.97
C SER A 28 -34.91 41.02 19.53
N VAL A 29 -36.14 40.94 19.04
CA VAL A 29 -36.81 39.70 18.59
C VAL A 29 -36.24 39.25 17.24
N GLU A 30 -36.00 40.18 16.32
CA GLU A 30 -35.35 39.91 15.04
C GLU A 30 -33.91 39.42 15.24
N ALA A 31 -33.16 40.03 16.17
CA ALA A 31 -31.81 39.61 16.53
C ALA A 31 -31.78 38.18 17.12
N VAL A 32 -32.72 37.84 18.01
CA VAL A 32 -32.84 36.48 18.58
C VAL A 32 -33.22 35.45 17.51
N ARG A 33 -34.13 35.81 16.59
CA ARG A 33 -34.51 34.94 15.47
C ARG A 33 -33.34 34.67 14.52
N ASN A 34 -32.56 35.70 14.19
CA ASN A 34 -31.39 35.58 13.33
C ASN A 34 -30.29 34.74 14.00
N ALA A 35 -30.05 34.93 15.30
CA ALA A 35 -29.10 34.11 16.06
C ALA A 35 -29.48 32.62 16.09
N LYS A 36 -30.77 32.28 16.27
CA LYS A 36 -31.26 30.89 16.20
C LYS A 36 -31.08 30.29 14.80
N ALA A 37 -31.37 31.07 13.75
CA ALA A 37 -31.19 30.62 12.38
C ALA A 37 -29.72 30.31 12.07
N GLU A 38 -28.78 31.11 12.58
CA GLU A 38 -27.35 30.83 12.47
C GLU A 38 -26.92 29.60 13.27
N GLN A 39 -27.45 29.40 14.49
CA GLN A 39 -27.20 28.20 15.31
C GLN A 39 -27.67 26.91 14.63
N LEU A 40 -28.88 26.91 14.05
CA LEU A 40 -29.41 25.76 13.30
C LEU A 40 -28.61 25.47 12.04
N LYS A 41 -28.19 26.52 11.31
CA LYS A 41 -27.32 26.37 10.13
C LYS A 41 -25.98 25.73 10.51
N GLY A 42 -25.37 26.16 11.59
CA GLY A 42 -24.10 25.57 12.05
C GLY A 42 -24.25 24.16 12.60
N LEU A 43 -25.37 23.82 13.27
CA LEU A 43 -25.66 22.44 13.66
C LEU A 43 -25.85 21.53 12.43
N ALA A 44 -26.50 22.02 11.38
CA ALA A 44 -26.63 21.30 10.12
C ALA A 44 -25.28 21.09 9.43
N ALA A 45 -24.39 22.10 9.45
CA ALA A 45 -23.03 21.99 8.94
C ALA A 45 -22.22 20.89 9.67
N LEU A 46 -22.30 20.85 11.01
CA LEU A 46 -21.66 19.82 11.83
C LEU A 46 -22.20 18.41 11.55
N ALA A 47 -23.53 18.28 11.42
CA ALA A 47 -24.15 17.01 11.09
C ALA A 47 -23.76 16.52 9.68
N ASN A 48 -23.64 17.43 8.71
CA ASN A 48 -23.18 17.12 7.36
C ASN A 48 -21.72 16.67 7.35
N ALA A 49 -20.83 17.35 8.08
CA ALA A 49 -19.42 16.97 8.17
C ALA A 49 -19.23 15.58 8.80
N GLN A 50 -20.03 15.24 9.82
CA GLN A 50 -20.06 13.90 10.39
C GLN A 50 -20.55 12.85 9.39
N ALA A 51 -21.67 13.12 8.69
CA ALA A 51 -22.23 12.21 7.71
C ALA A 51 -21.23 11.94 6.57
N GLU A 52 -20.50 12.98 6.14
CA GLU A 52 -19.48 12.86 5.10
C GLU A 52 -18.31 11.96 5.56
N ALA A 53 -17.83 12.10 6.81
CA ALA A 53 -16.77 11.25 7.35
C ALA A 53 -17.16 9.75 7.40
N THR A 54 -18.40 9.45 7.80
CA THR A 54 -18.93 8.08 7.77
C THR A 54 -19.07 7.55 6.35
N LYS A 55 -19.56 8.39 5.42
CA LYS A 55 -19.71 8.05 4.00
C LYS A 55 -18.37 7.76 3.34
N ILE A 56 -17.36 8.61 3.53
CA ILE A 56 -15.99 8.42 3.04
C ILE A 56 -15.44 7.05 3.48
N THR A 57 -15.68 6.67 4.73
CA THR A 57 -15.19 5.39 5.25
C THR A 57 -15.93 4.20 4.64
N ALA A 58 -17.25 4.30 4.47
CA ALA A 58 -18.02 3.26 3.79
C ALA A 58 -17.64 3.11 2.31
N GLU A 59 -17.36 4.23 1.63
CA GLU A 59 -16.87 4.24 0.24
C GLU A 59 -15.46 3.64 0.15
N ALA A 60 -14.59 3.94 1.13
CA ALA A 60 -13.27 3.32 1.23
C ALA A 60 -13.37 1.81 1.47
N GLU A 61 -14.24 1.34 2.35
CA GLU A 61 -14.48 -0.09 2.56
C GLU A 61 -15.01 -0.79 1.31
N ALA A 62 -15.96 -0.18 0.61
CA ALA A 62 -16.49 -0.71 -0.64
C ALA A 62 -15.40 -0.76 -1.72
N ALA A 63 -14.58 0.30 -1.81
CA ALA A 63 -13.44 0.34 -2.72
C ALA A 63 -12.39 -0.71 -2.39
N LEU A 64 -12.08 -0.94 -1.10
CA LEU A 64 -11.17 -1.99 -0.65
C LEU A 64 -11.72 -3.38 -1.00
N LYS A 65 -13.01 -3.62 -0.76
CA LYS A 65 -13.67 -4.88 -1.11
C LYS A 65 -13.70 -5.13 -2.62
N ASN A 66 -13.94 -4.09 -3.41
CA ASN A 66 -13.89 -4.18 -4.87
C ASN A 66 -12.47 -4.43 -5.36
N ALA A 67 -11.49 -3.72 -4.83
CA ALA A 67 -10.08 -3.92 -5.16
C ALA A 67 -9.62 -5.34 -4.76
N GLN A 68 -10.16 -5.88 -3.68
CA GLN A 68 -9.90 -7.25 -3.24
C GLN A 68 -10.54 -8.28 -4.18
N ALA A 69 -11.78 -8.03 -4.63
CA ALA A 69 -12.45 -8.88 -5.60
C ALA A 69 -11.77 -8.85 -6.98
N GLU A 70 -11.23 -7.71 -7.39
CA GLU A 70 -10.38 -7.60 -8.59
C GLU A 70 -9.09 -8.39 -8.44
N TYR A 71 -8.41 -8.26 -7.28
CA TYR A 71 -7.24 -9.08 -6.97
C TYR A 71 -7.55 -10.57 -7.02
N GLN A 72 -8.65 -11.01 -6.41
CA GLN A 72 -9.02 -12.44 -6.39
C GLN A 72 -9.42 -13.01 -7.75
N LYS A 73 -9.83 -12.18 -8.71
CA LYS A 73 -10.18 -12.66 -10.06
C LYS A 73 -8.94 -12.94 -10.91
N GLU A 74 -7.93 -12.10 -10.78
CA GLU A 74 -6.73 -12.21 -11.56
C GLU A 74 -5.70 -13.11 -10.86
N MET A 75 -5.60 -13.01 -9.51
CA MET A 75 -4.58 -13.65 -8.67
C MET A 75 -3.17 -13.57 -9.28
N THR A 76 -2.92 -12.53 -10.05
CA THR A 76 -1.62 -12.20 -10.62
C THR A 76 -0.90 -11.24 -9.68
N GLU A 77 0.42 -11.19 -9.76
CA GLU A 77 1.18 -10.20 -9.00
C GLU A 77 0.86 -8.77 -9.48
N GLU A 78 0.50 -8.54 -10.75
CA GLU A 78 0.00 -7.23 -11.22
C GLU A 78 -1.27 -6.80 -10.46
N ALA A 79 -2.19 -7.74 -10.24
CA ALA A 79 -3.40 -7.50 -9.48
C ALA A 79 -3.10 -7.31 -7.98
N LYS A 80 -2.16 -8.07 -7.41
CA LYS A 80 -1.70 -7.94 -6.01
C LYS A 80 -1.10 -6.57 -5.74
N GLN A 81 -0.34 -6.05 -6.68
CA GLN A 81 0.29 -4.75 -6.63
C GLN A 81 -0.69 -3.62 -6.84
N LYS A 82 -1.50 -3.70 -7.89
CA LYS A 82 -2.62 -2.77 -8.08
C LYS A 82 -3.48 -2.76 -6.82
N PHE A 83 -3.67 -3.89 -6.17
CA PHE A 83 -4.41 -4.01 -4.92
C PHE A 83 -3.68 -3.37 -3.74
N ALA A 84 -2.39 -3.65 -3.51
CA ALA A 84 -1.60 -3.01 -2.45
C ALA A 84 -1.57 -1.47 -2.60
N VAL A 85 -1.33 -0.98 -3.83
CA VAL A 85 -1.35 0.45 -4.15
C VAL A 85 -2.76 1.03 -3.96
N LYS A 86 -3.80 0.33 -4.43
CA LYS A 86 -5.19 0.74 -4.22
C LYS A 86 -5.54 0.80 -2.74
N ILE A 87 -5.10 -0.16 -1.92
CA ILE A 87 -5.34 -0.14 -0.47
C ILE A 87 -4.78 1.14 0.14
N GLU A 88 -3.52 1.48 -0.14
CA GLU A 88 -2.90 2.69 0.39
C GLU A 88 -3.49 3.98 -0.19
N GLN A 89 -3.85 4.01 -1.48
CA GLN A 89 -4.53 5.16 -2.09
C GLN A 89 -5.90 5.41 -1.46
N ILE A 90 -6.68 4.34 -1.30
CA ILE A 90 -8.00 4.40 -0.68
C ILE A 90 -7.86 4.87 0.77
N LYS A 91 -6.88 4.33 1.51
CA LYS A 91 -6.61 4.75 2.88
C LYS A 91 -6.19 6.21 2.98
N ALA A 92 -5.18 6.63 2.21
CA ALA A 92 -4.66 8.00 2.24
C ALA A 92 -5.72 9.02 1.82
N LYS A 93 -6.48 8.72 0.76
CA LYS A 93 -7.60 9.57 0.32
C LYS A 93 -8.67 9.66 1.41
N ALA A 94 -9.06 8.54 2.00
CA ALA A 94 -10.03 8.53 3.09
C ALA A 94 -9.53 9.31 4.32
N GLU A 95 -8.29 9.13 4.74
CA GLU A 95 -7.70 9.87 5.86
C GLU A 95 -7.64 11.39 5.59
N GLN A 96 -7.31 11.79 4.35
CA GLN A 96 -7.29 13.18 3.93
C GLN A 96 -8.69 13.80 3.94
N GLU A 97 -9.68 13.13 3.33
CA GLU A 97 -11.05 13.62 3.25
C GLU A 97 -11.70 13.67 4.65
N ILE A 98 -11.40 12.69 5.52
CA ILE A 98 -11.79 12.71 6.93
C ILE A 98 -11.11 13.89 7.67
N ALA A 99 -9.84 14.18 7.42
CA ALA A 99 -9.14 15.31 8.03
C ALA A 99 -9.71 16.66 7.57
N ALA A 100 -10.03 16.80 6.28
CA ALA A 100 -10.69 17.97 5.72
C ALA A 100 -12.09 18.17 6.33
N ALA A 101 -12.89 17.11 6.42
CA ALA A 101 -14.19 17.14 7.08
C ALA A 101 -14.07 17.53 8.57
N LYS A 102 -13.04 17.06 9.28
CA LYS A 102 -12.75 17.46 10.67
C LYS A 102 -12.36 18.92 10.80
N LEU A 103 -11.53 19.44 9.90
CA LEU A 103 -11.10 20.84 9.91
C LEU A 103 -12.30 21.77 9.67
N GLN A 104 -13.14 21.45 8.68
CA GLN A 104 -14.36 22.19 8.40
C GLN A 104 -15.30 22.18 9.61
N ALA A 105 -15.52 21.01 10.23
CA ALA A 105 -16.34 20.90 11.44
C ALA A 105 -15.79 21.75 12.60
N ALA A 106 -14.46 21.82 12.78
CA ALA A 106 -13.83 22.64 13.82
C ALA A 106 -13.99 24.15 13.55
N GLN A 107 -13.89 24.58 12.28
CA GLN A 107 -14.10 25.96 11.87
C GLN A 107 -15.57 26.39 12.06
N ASP A 108 -16.51 25.54 11.65
CA ASP A 108 -17.95 25.78 11.83
C ASP A 108 -18.35 25.81 13.31
N GLN A 109 -17.69 24.99 14.16
CA GLN A 109 -17.90 24.97 15.61
C GLN A 109 -17.42 26.25 16.31
N GLN A 110 -16.27 26.81 15.89
CA GLN A 110 -15.71 28.02 16.50
C GLN A 110 -16.63 29.22 16.32
N ALA A 111 -17.25 29.37 15.15
CA ALA A 111 -18.19 30.45 14.85
C ALA A 111 -19.51 30.38 15.66
N LEU A 112 -19.93 29.17 16.05
CA LEU A 112 -21.16 28.93 16.81
C LEU A 112 -21.03 29.21 18.32
N LEU A 113 -19.84 28.98 18.88
CA LEU A 113 -19.59 29.11 20.32
C LEU A 113 -19.54 30.57 20.79
N ASP A 114 -19.35 31.52 19.89
CA ASP A 114 -19.31 32.95 20.24
C ASP A 114 -20.70 33.52 20.57
N LEU A 115 -21.79 32.85 20.16
CA LEU A 115 -23.19 33.29 20.30
C LEU A 115 -24.05 32.46 21.28
N ALA A 116 -23.50 31.40 21.88
CA ALA A 116 -24.26 30.42 22.67
C ALA A 116 -24.28 30.71 24.19
N ASP A 117 -25.42 30.43 24.85
CA ASP A 117 -25.52 30.43 26.32
C ASP A 117 -24.81 29.23 26.97
N LYS A 118 -24.63 29.25 28.30
CA LYS A 118 -23.90 28.21 29.03
C LYS A 118 -24.46 26.79 28.80
N ARG A 119 -25.79 26.64 28.76
CA ARG A 119 -26.45 25.34 28.61
C ARG A 119 -26.27 24.79 27.19
N LEU A 120 -26.38 25.66 26.20
CA LEU A 120 -26.16 25.31 24.80
C LEU A 120 -24.69 24.95 24.55
N ARG A 121 -23.74 25.68 25.15
CA ARG A 121 -22.30 25.33 25.13
C ARG A 121 -22.01 23.95 25.71
N GLU A 122 -22.64 23.60 26.83
CA GLU A 122 -22.50 22.26 27.43
C GLU A 122 -23.04 21.15 26.51
N LEU A 123 -24.19 21.36 25.86
CA LEU A 123 -24.76 20.39 24.92
C LEU A 123 -23.89 20.22 23.67
N TYR A 124 -23.40 21.32 23.08
CA TYR A 124 -22.44 21.27 21.97
C TYR A 124 -21.14 20.58 22.36
N SER A 125 -20.66 20.77 23.60
CA SER A 125 -19.48 20.06 24.10
C SER A 125 -19.70 18.54 24.14
N GLN A 126 -20.83 18.09 24.66
CA GLN A 126 -21.16 16.65 24.70
C GLN A 126 -21.36 16.06 23.31
N TYR A 127 -22.02 16.80 22.41
CA TYR A 127 -22.15 16.43 21.00
C TYR A 127 -20.79 16.30 20.31
N SER A 128 -19.89 17.26 20.52
CA SER A 128 -18.53 17.26 19.95
C SER A 128 -17.71 16.07 20.46
N ILE A 129 -17.80 15.72 21.75
CA ILE A 129 -17.18 14.52 22.32
C ILE A 129 -17.74 13.26 21.66
N ALA A 130 -19.07 13.17 21.52
CA ALA A 130 -19.71 12.01 20.91
C ALA A 130 -19.34 11.82 19.44
N VAL A 131 -19.23 12.90 18.67
CA VAL A 131 -18.74 12.90 17.28
C VAL A 131 -17.26 12.50 17.22
N GLY A 132 -16.44 13.00 18.15
CA GLY A 132 -15.03 12.61 18.28
C GLY A 132 -14.86 11.10 18.50
N ASN A 133 -15.66 10.51 19.38
CA ASN A 133 -15.67 9.06 19.62
C ASN A 133 -16.12 8.28 18.39
N LEU A 134 -17.17 8.73 17.69
CA LEU A 134 -17.65 8.08 16.45
C LEU A 134 -16.56 8.09 15.37
N ASN A 135 -15.88 9.23 15.20
CA ASN A 135 -14.74 9.35 14.28
C ASN A 135 -13.61 8.40 14.69
N GLY A 136 -13.33 8.26 15.98
CA GLY A 136 -12.34 7.31 16.50
C GLY A 136 -12.66 5.86 16.13
N TYR A 137 -13.90 5.41 16.32
CA TYR A 137 -14.33 4.07 15.91
C TYR A 137 -14.27 3.88 14.38
N THR A 138 -14.66 4.90 13.63
CA THR A 138 -14.66 4.90 12.17
C THR A 138 -13.23 4.77 11.61
N THR A 139 -12.26 5.51 12.16
CA THR A 139 -10.83 5.36 11.81
C THR A 139 -10.27 4.00 12.24
N ARG A 140 -10.65 3.48 13.40
CA ARG A 140 -10.26 2.12 13.83
C ARG A 140 -10.77 1.06 12.86
N LYS A 141 -11.99 1.20 12.36
CA LYS A 141 -12.56 0.29 11.35
C LYS A 141 -11.76 0.31 10.05
N LEU A 142 -11.46 1.49 9.52
CA LEU A 142 -10.62 1.64 8.32
C LEU A 142 -9.27 0.92 8.46
N ASN A 143 -8.61 1.09 9.61
CA ASN A 143 -7.35 0.40 9.90
C ASN A 143 -7.51 -1.12 10.00
N ALA A 144 -8.55 -1.62 10.67
CA ALA A 144 -8.81 -3.05 10.80
C ALA A 144 -9.13 -3.70 9.45
N VAL A 145 -9.92 -3.05 8.60
CA VAL A 145 -10.25 -3.51 7.23
C VAL A 145 -9.02 -3.51 6.33
N THR A 146 -8.17 -2.48 6.44
CA THR A 146 -6.89 -2.41 5.72
C THR A 146 -5.97 -3.56 6.13
N GLU A 147 -5.86 -3.84 7.43
CA GLU A 147 -5.03 -4.92 7.94
C GLU A 147 -5.57 -6.30 7.54
N LEU A 148 -6.89 -6.48 7.54
CA LEU A 148 -7.52 -7.70 7.05
C LEU A 148 -7.15 -7.96 5.58
N ALA A 149 -7.25 -6.93 4.72
CA ALA A 149 -6.89 -7.04 3.31
C ALA A 149 -5.42 -7.46 3.10
N ARG A 150 -4.51 -6.95 3.94
CA ARG A 150 -3.08 -7.36 3.92
C ARG A 150 -2.88 -8.79 4.38
N LEU A 151 -3.53 -9.20 5.47
CA LEU A 151 -3.46 -10.57 5.99
C LEU A 151 -3.97 -11.58 4.96
N GLU A 152 -5.11 -11.28 4.32
CA GLU A 152 -5.70 -12.15 3.30
C GLU A 152 -4.83 -12.24 2.04
N SER A 153 -4.18 -11.15 1.63
CA SER A 153 -3.20 -11.18 0.52
C SER A 153 -1.95 -12.00 0.87
N GLY A 154 -1.36 -11.78 2.05
CA GLY A 154 -0.15 -12.48 2.49
C GLY A 154 -0.36 -13.99 2.74
N ALA A 155 -1.56 -14.39 3.14
CA ALA A 155 -1.88 -15.79 3.42
C ALA A 155 -1.83 -16.68 2.17
N VAL A 156 -2.16 -16.15 0.99
CA VAL A 156 -2.16 -16.91 -0.28
C VAL A 156 -0.76 -17.45 -0.59
N HIS A 157 0.25 -16.56 -0.57
CA HIS A 157 1.63 -16.95 -0.86
C HIS A 157 2.20 -17.87 0.23
N PHE A 158 1.95 -17.54 1.51
CA PHE A 158 2.40 -18.35 2.64
C PHE A 158 1.88 -19.80 2.57
N LYS A 159 0.59 -19.98 2.28
CA LYS A 159 -0.03 -21.30 2.15
C LYS A 159 0.57 -22.08 0.99
N THR A 160 0.75 -21.44 -0.16
CA THR A 160 1.38 -22.06 -1.35
C THR A 160 2.75 -22.64 -1.01
N GLN A 161 3.59 -21.89 -0.28
CA GLN A 161 4.92 -22.38 0.11
C GLN A 161 4.85 -23.55 1.11
N ARG A 162 3.93 -23.50 2.08
CA ARG A 162 3.75 -24.59 3.05
C ARG A 162 3.24 -25.86 2.38
N ASP A 163 2.37 -25.75 1.39
CA ASP A 163 1.88 -26.88 0.60
C ASP A 163 3.03 -27.55 -0.20
N ILE A 164 4.00 -26.78 -0.71
CA ILE A 164 5.22 -27.31 -1.36
C ILE A 164 6.08 -28.08 -0.36
N ASP A 165 6.31 -27.53 0.84
CA ASP A 165 7.09 -28.21 1.88
C ASP A 165 6.41 -29.54 2.30
N ILE A 166 5.08 -29.56 2.43
CA ILE A 166 4.31 -30.78 2.72
C ILE A 166 4.52 -31.83 1.63
N ALA A 167 4.41 -31.45 0.35
CA ALA A 167 4.59 -32.37 -0.77
C ALA A 167 6.01 -32.99 -0.80
N ARG A 168 7.04 -32.25 -0.36
CA ARG A 168 8.40 -32.78 -0.24
C ARG A 168 8.50 -33.88 0.82
N GLU A 169 7.94 -33.65 1.99
CA GLU A 169 7.93 -34.65 3.07
C GLU A 169 7.12 -35.89 2.68
N GLU A 170 5.99 -35.72 1.97
CA GLU A 170 5.22 -36.83 1.43
C GLU A 170 6.02 -37.68 0.42
N ARG A 171 6.86 -37.05 -0.41
CA ARG A 171 7.78 -37.74 -1.33
C ARG A 171 8.85 -38.53 -0.57
N ASN A 172 9.40 -37.98 0.51
CA ASN A 172 10.36 -38.69 1.37
C ASN A 172 9.74 -39.96 1.95
N ILE A 173 8.52 -39.85 2.50
CA ILE A 173 7.77 -41.00 3.02
C ILE A 173 7.56 -42.06 1.95
N ALA A 174 7.20 -41.67 0.72
CA ALA A 174 7.04 -42.62 -0.39
C ALA A 174 8.35 -43.35 -0.73
N ASN A 175 9.49 -42.65 -0.74
CA ASN A 175 10.80 -43.23 -1.00
C ASN A 175 11.23 -44.21 0.10
N TYR A 176 11.04 -43.86 1.37
CA TYR A 176 11.35 -44.76 2.49
C TYR A 176 10.49 -46.02 2.47
N ASN A 177 9.19 -45.90 2.17
CA ASN A 177 8.30 -47.05 2.01
C ASN A 177 8.69 -47.95 0.83
N PHE A 178 9.15 -47.35 -0.28
CA PHE A 178 9.65 -48.11 -1.42
C PHE A 178 10.87 -48.94 -1.04
N GLU A 179 11.84 -48.36 -0.32
CA GLU A 179 13.03 -49.07 0.14
C GLU A 179 12.70 -50.19 1.14
N ILE A 180 11.78 -49.95 2.09
CA ILE A 180 11.27 -50.99 2.99
C ILE A 180 10.70 -52.17 2.20
N GLY A 181 9.84 -51.89 1.21
CA GLY A 181 9.23 -52.94 0.38
C GLY A 181 10.26 -53.75 -0.43
N LEU A 182 11.39 -53.14 -0.81
CA LEU A 182 12.50 -53.86 -1.45
C LEU A 182 13.23 -54.78 -0.46
N TYR A 183 13.55 -54.30 0.74
CA TYR A 183 14.17 -55.12 1.78
C TYR A 183 13.29 -56.33 2.16
N GLU A 184 11.99 -56.12 2.38
CA GLU A 184 11.02 -57.20 2.68
C GLU A 184 10.92 -58.22 1.54
N LYS A 185 11.03 -57.77 0.28
CA LYS A 185 11.04 -58.64 -0.90
C LYS A 185 12.31 -59.47 -1.00
N TYR A 186 13.47 -58.91 -0.66
CA TYR A 186 14.77 -59.56 -0.80
C TYR A 186 15.14 -60.48 0.37
N GLU A 187 14.53 -60.32 1.54
CA GLU A 187 14.75 -61.17 2.72
C GLU A 187 14.59 -62.68 2.43
N LYS A 188 13.72 -63.03 1.48
CA LYS A 188 13.37 -64.43 1.14
C LYS A 188 14.14 -65.00 -0.06
N VAL A 189 15.04 -64.23 -0.66
CA VAL A 189 15.79 -64.62 -1.86
C VAL A 189 17.16 -65.18 -1.45
N ASP A 190 17.64 -66.21 -2.16
CA ASP A 190 18.98 -66.75 -1.92
C ASP A 190 20.07 -65.68 -2.18
N LYS A 191 21.14 -65.71 -1.39
CA LYS A 191 22.19 -64.68 -1.46
C LYS A 191 22.96 -64.71 -2.77
N THR A 192 23.28 -65.89 -3.30
CA THR A 192 23.99 -66.00 -4.58
C THR A 192 23.09 -65.55 -5.73
N GLU A 193 21.78 -65.78 -5.62
CA GLU A 193 20.79 -65.23 -6.55
C GLU A 193 20.72 -63.69 -6.46
N LEU A 194 20.74 -63.11 -5.26
CA LEU A 194 20.78 -61.66 -5.05
C LEU A 194 22.05 -61.01 -5.62
N GLU A 195 23.23 -61.64 -5.51
CA GLU A 195 24.48 -61.14 -6.11
C GLU A 195 24.39 -61.03 -7.65
N GLN A 196 23.82 -62.05 -8.30
CA GLN A 196 23.61 -62.04 -9.75
C GLN A 196 22.60 -60.96 -10.15
N LYS A 197 21.52 -60.82 -9.38
CA LYS A 197 20.50 -59.80 -9.59
C LYS A 197 21.09 -58.39 -9.41
N ALA A 198 21.88 -58.15 -8.38
CA ALA A 198 22.56 -56.86 -8.16
C ALA A 198 23.48 -56.50 -9.34
N THR A 199 24.20 -57.48 -9.92
CA THR A 199 25.02 -57.24 -11.11
C THR A 199 24.19 -56.78 -12.33
N THR A 200 22.97 -57.30 -12.48
CA THR A 200 22.06 -56.90 -13.55
C THR A 200 21.46 -55.51 -13.29
N LEU A 201 20.95 -55.28 -12.08
CA LEU A 201 20.40 -53.99 -11.65
C LEU A 201 21.44 -52.86 -11.74
N TYR A 202 22.72 -53.14 -11.47
CA TYR A 202 23.78 -52.14 -11.63
C TYR A 202 23.89 -51.64 -13.09
N LYS A 203 23.80 -52.56 -14.07
CA LYS A 203 23.84 -52.19 -15.49
C LYS A 203 22.60 -51.39 -15.90
N GLU A 204 21.44 -51.70 -15.33
CA GLU A 204 20.21 -50.94 -15.55
C GLU A 204 20.30 -49.55 -14.93
N TYR A 205 20.76 -49.44 -13.68
CA TYR A 205 21.09 -48.17 -13.02
C TYR A 205 22.03 -47.33 -13.88
N GLN A 206 23.14 -47.90 -14.39
CA GLN A 206 24.08 -47.16 -15.24
C GLN A 206 23.40 -46.58 -16.49
N LYS A 207 22.52 -47.34 -17.14
CA LYS A 207 21.78 -46.87 -18.32
C LYS A 207 20.82 -45.73 -18.00
N VAL A 208 20.09 -45.83 -16.89
CA VAL A 208 19.13 -44.80 -16.46
C VAL A 208 19.86 -43.55 -15.96
N SER A 209 20.94 -43.73 -15.19
CA SER A 209 21.77 -42.65 -14.66
C SER A 209 22.44 -41.82 -15.76
N ALA A 210 22.83 -42.45 -16.88
CA ALA A 210 23.37 -41.74 -18.04
C ALA A 210 22.37 -40.76 -18.70
N LEU A 211 21.07 -40.85 -18.39
CA LEU A 211 20.06 -39.90 -18.88
C LEU A 211 20.01 -38.61 -18.07
N VAL A 212 20.62 -38.55 -16.87
CA VAL A 212 20.57 -37.38 -15.98
C VAL A 212 21.36 -36.20 -16.56
N GLU A 213 22.61 -36.42 -16.97
CA GLU A 213 23.52 -35.35 -17.44
C GLU A 213 22.95 -34.55 -18.65
N PRO A 214 22.37 -35.19 -19.68
CA PRO A 214 21.71 -34.45 -20.76
C PRO A 214 20.53 -33.58 -20.28
N LYS A 215 19.78 -34.05 -19.28
CA LYS A 215 18.65 -33.29 -18.70
C LYS A 215 19.13 -32.14 -17.83
N GLU A 216 20.21 -32.34 -17.09
CA GLU A 216 20.88 -31.28 -16.31
C GLU A 216 21.37 -30.16 -17.24
N THR A 217 22.04 -30.53 -18.32
CA THR A 217 22.49 -29.58 -19.36
C THR A 217 21.31 -28.80 -19.96
N ALA A 218 20.19 -29.46 -20.25
CA ALA A 218 18.99 -28.80 -20.78
C ALA A 218 18.39 -27.80 -19.78
N LYS A 219 18.30 -28.18 -18.50
CA LYS A 219 17.85 -27.29 -17.42
C LYS A 219 18.78 -26.09 -17.26
N ASP A 220 20.10 -26.28 -17.31
CA ASP A 220 21.07 -25.19 -17.17
C ASP A 220 21.02 -24.22 -18.35
N ASN A 221 20.84 -24.73 -19.58
CA ASN A 221 20.62 -23.88 -20.75
C ASN A 221 19.33 -23.04 -20.62
N ALA A 222 18.23 -23.65 -20.16
CA ALA A 222 16.99 -22.92 -19.92
C ALA A 222 17.14 -21.87 -18.80
N ASN A 223 17.90 -22.20 -17.75
CA ASN A 223 18.19 -21.29 -16.64
C ASN A 223 19.04 -20.09 -17.09
N ASN A 224 20.06 -20.31 -17.91
CA ASN A 224 20.90 -19.24 -18.45
C ASN A 224 20.08 -18.32 -19.36
N ALA A 225 19.26 -18.89 -20.25
CA ALA A 225 18.36 -18.10 -21.10
C ALA A 225 17.40 -17.22 -20.27
N PHE A 226 16.87 -17.74 -19.16
CA PHE A 226 16.07 -16.95 -18.23
C PHE A 226 16.86 -15.79 -17.62
N TYR A 227 18.06 -16.03 -17.07
CA TYR A 227 18.87 -14.99 -16.41
C TYR A 227 19.36 -13.91 -17.36
N GLU A 228 19.77 -14.27 -18.57
CA GLU A 228 20.19 -13.29 -19.57
C GLU A 228 19.04 -12.34 -19.94
N ALA A 229 17.83 -12.87 -20.08
CA ALA A 229 16.63 -12.08 -20.36
C ALA A 229 16.12 -11.30 -19.15
N SER A 230 16.45 -11.71 -17.92
CA SER A 230 15.94 -11.07 -16.71
C SER A 230 16.64 -9.75 -16.35
N LEU A 231 17.82 -9.47 -16.91
CA LEU A 231 18.60 -8.25 -16.61
C LEU A 231 17.81 -6.96 -16.82
N LYS A 232 16.91 -6.90 -17.81
CA LYS A 232 16.06 -5.72 -18.07
C LYS A 232 15.07 -5.40 -16.95
N PHE A 233 14.84 -6.33 -16.03
CA PHE A 233 14.00 -6.13 -14.85
C PHE A 233 14.77 -5.52 -13.68
N TYR A 234 16.11 -5.53 -13.66
CA TYR A 234 16.88 -5.00 -12.54
C TYR A 234 17.28 -3.56 -12.80
N PHE A 235 16.79 -2.60 -12.00
CA PHE A 235 17.16 -1.19 -12.21
C PHE A 235 18.67 -0.95 -12.07
N TYR A 236 19.39 -1.73 -11.25
CA TYR A 236 20.85 -1.63 -11.10
C TYR A 236 21.61 -1.96 -12.39
N SER A 237 20.97 -2.65 -13.34
CA SER A 237 21.54 -2.94 -14.65
C SER A 237 21.46 -1.75 -15.60
N TYR A 238 20.70 -0.70 -15.26
CA TYR A 238 20.57 0.52 -16.05
C TYR A 238 21.69 1.52 -15.70
N PRO A 239 22.22 2.27 -16.68
CA PRO A 239 23.23 3.29 -16.44
C PRO A 239 22.71 4.42 -15.54
N GLU A 240 23.62 5.16 -14.91
CA GLU A 240 23.24 6.39 -14.21
C GLU A 240 22.69 7.44 -15.20
N PRO A 241 21.66 8.22 -14.81
CA PRO A 241 21.02 9.19 -15.72
C PRO A 241 21.93 10.32 -16.24
N ASP A 242 23.11 10.52 -15.64
CA ASP A 242 24.07 11.58 -15.97
C ASP A 242 25.16 11.15 -16.98
N ASN A 243 25.21 9.87 -17.36
CA ASN A 243 26.15 9.36 -18.35
C ASN A 243 25.49 9.29 -19.73
N ASN A 244 25.94 10.15 -20.66
CA ASN A 244 25.59 10.12 -22.10
C ASN A 244 26.17 8.90 -22.86
N GLY A 245 26.26 7.72 -22.22
CA GLY A 245 26.86 6.51 -22.78
C GLY A 245 25.84 5.39 -22.96
N GLU A 246 25.72 4.91 -24.20
CA GLU A 246 25.05 3.71 -24.72
C GLU A 246 24.33 2.80 -23.69
N ASN A 247 23.01 2.58 -23.89
CA ASN A 247 22.17 1.67 -23.10
C ASN A 247 22.81 0.28 -22.93
N TYR A 248 23.28 -0.05 -21.72
CA TYR A 248 23.84 -1.37 -21.38
C TYR A 248 22.77 -2.48 -21.28
N VAL A 249 21.50 -2.12 -21.20
CA VAL A 249 20.39 -3.08 -21.13
C VAL A 249 19.80 -3.26 -22.52
N LYS A 250 19.84 -4.50 -23.03
CA LYS A 250 19.12 -4.88 -24.24
C LYS A 250 17.62 -4.84 -23.95
N ASP A 251 16.86 -4.14 -24.79
CA ASP A 251 15.40 -3.97 -24.70
C ASP A 251 14.93 -3.40 -23.33
N PRO A 252 15.32 -2.15 -23.01
CA PRO A 252 15.01 -1.53 -21.72
C PRO A 252 13.49 -1.30 -21.52
N ILE A 253 13.07 -1.36 -20.26
CA ILE A 253 11.69 -1.14 -19.83
C ILE A 253 11.60 0.24 -19.19
N ASN A 254 10.76 1.12 -19.73
CA ASN A 254 10.62 2.52 -19.27
C ASN A 254 10.27 2.65 -17.79
N THR A 255 9.45 1.75 -17.26
CA THR A 255 9.11 1.69 -15.83
C THR A 255 10.33 1.40 -14.97
N VAL A 256 11.17 0.44 -15.36
CA VAL A 256 12.40 0.07 -14.62
C VAL A 256 13.45 1.18 -14.75
N ALA A 257 13.55 1.83 -15.92
CA ALA A 257 14.39 3.01 -16.09
C ALA A 257 13.95 4.15 -15.17
N SER A 258 12.64 4.34 -14.97
CA SER A 258 12.12 5.37 -14.07
C SER A 258 12.49 5.10 -12.61
N VAL A 259 12.53 3.82 -12.19
CA VAL A 259 13.04 3.42 -10.87
C VAL A 259 14.50 3.79 -10.70
N LYS A 260 15.33 3.57 -11.72
CA LYS A 260 16.74 4.01 -11.69
C LYS A 260 16.85 5.52 -11.47
N THR A 261 16.00 6.32 -12.10
CA THR A 261 15.96 7.77 -11.87
C THR A 261 15.50 8.13 -10.46
N PHE A 262 14.49 7.45 -9.91
CA PHE A 262 14.09 7.63 -8.51
C PHE A 262 15.25 7.37 -7.55
N GLU A 263 16.02 6.31 -7.78
CA GLU A 263 17.20 5.97 -6.98
C GLU A 263 18.30 7.04 -7.09
N ALA A 264 18.64 7.49 -8.29
CA ALA A 264 19.63 8.53 -8.52
C ALA A 264 19.25 9.86 -7.84
N LYS A 265 17.97 10.23 -7.88
CA LYS A 265 17.43 11.44 -7.23
C LYS A 265 17.17 11.26 -5.72
N ARG A 266 17.40 10.05 -5.17
CA ARG A 266 17.14 9.68 -3.77
C ARG A 266 15.66 9.82 -3.38
N TRP A 267 14.76 9.48 -4.29
CA TRP A 267 13.32 9.45 -4.08
C TRP A 267 12.85 8.03 -3.70
N TRP A 268 13.56 7.39 -2.76
CA TRP A 268 13.43 5.96 -2.41
C TRP A 268 12.02 5.53 -2.01
N ASN A 269 11.25 6.41 -1.38
CA ASN A 269 9.92 6.06 -0.87
C ASN A 269 8.85 6.03 -1.96
N VAL A 270 9.14 6.44 -3.20
CA VAL A 270 8.16 6.60 -4.28
C VAL A 270 7.72 5.27 -4.89
N TYR A 271 8.56 4.25 -4.82
CA TYR A 271 8.29 2.95 -5.40
C TYR A 271 8.41 1.83 -4.35
N ALA A 272 7.85 0.68 -4.65
CA ALA A 272 8.08 -0.57 -3.95
C ALA A 272 8.56 -1.63 -4.94
N GLN A 273 9.41 -2.52 -4.46
CA GLN A 273 9.87 -3.70 -5.19
C GLN A 273 9.28 -4.94 -4.52
N GLU A 274 8.74 -5.85 -5.34
CA GLU A 274 8.48 -7.22 -4.92
C GLU A 274 9.06 -8.22 -5.93
N ASP A 275 9.23 -9.46 -5.50
CA ASP A 275 9.66 -10.55 -6.38
C ASP A 275 8.41 -11.19 -7.00
N LYS A 276 8.14 -10.85 -8.28
CA LYS A 276 7.02 -11.41 -9.04
C LYS A 276 7.35 -12.83 -9.45
N ALA A 277 6.70 -13.80 -8.81
CA ALA A 277 6.82 -15.20 -9.18
C ALA A 277 6.28 -15.44 -10.60
N LEU A 278 7.10 -16.04 -11.45
CA LEU A 278 6.75 -16.43 -12.81
C LEU A 278 6.48 -17.92 -12.91
N SER A 279 7.16 -18.69 -12.05
CA SER A 279 6.97 -20.11 -11.85
C SER A 279 7.35 -20.47 -10.40
N ALA A 280 7.34 -21.77 -10.06
CA ALA A 280 7.70 -22.23 -8.72
C ALA A 280 9.15 -21.86 -8.33
N ASN A 281 10.06 -21.83 -9.31
CA ASN A 281 11.50 -21.66 -9.08
C ASN A 281 12.09 -20.39 -9.69
N LYS A 282 11.25 -19.53 -10.29
CA LYS A 282 11.71 -18.33 -11.01
C LYS A 282 10.83 -17.13 -10.70
N SER A 283 11.50 -16.01 -10.45
CA SER A 283 10.89 -14.71 -10.24
C SER A 283 11.73 -13.63 -10.91
N VAL A 284 11.12 -12.46 -11.08
CA VAL A 284 11.80 -11.22 -11.46
C VAL A 284 11.38 -10.11 -10.51
N PRO A 285 12.25 -9.11 -10.26
CA PRO A 285 11.82 -7.91 -9.56
C PRO A 285 10.72 -7.22 -10.34
N TYR A 286 9.68 -6.82 -9.63
CA TYR A 286 8.59 -6.04 -10.17
C TYR A 286 8.40 -4.78 -9.34
N TYR A 287 8.35 -3.63 -10.02
CA TYR A 287 8.24 -2.33 -9.39
C TYR A 287 6.83 -1.75 -9.49
N THR A 288 6.41 -1.14 -8.39
CA THR A 288 5.13 -0.44 -8.28
C THR A 288 5.33 0.91 -7.63
N LEU A 289 4.35 1.80 -7.77
CA LEU A 289 4.35 3.05 -7.04
C LEU A 289 3.87 2.86 -5.60
N ASN A 290 4.66 3.30 -4.63
CA ASN A 290 4.18 3.48 -3.26
C ASN A 290 3.36 4.76 -3.20
N ALA A 291 2.04 4.64 -3.13
CA ALA A 291 1.11 5.77 -3.15
C ALA A 291 1.41 6.83 -2.09
N SER A 292 1.70 6.40 -0.85
CA SER A 292 2.02 7.31 0.26
C SER A 292 3.31 8.10 -0.02
N GLY A 293 4.32 7.45 -0.58
CA GLY A 293 5.58 8.09 -0.93
C GLY A 293 5.48 8.97 -2.16
N VAL A 294 4.68 8.58 -3.16
CA VAL A 294 4.33 9.44 -4.30
C VAL A 294 3.70 10.73 -3.82
N GLU A 295 2.64 10.64 -3.00
CA GLU A 295 1.92 11.82 -2.54
C GLU A 295 2.76 12.71 -1.64
N SER A 296 3.52 12.11 -0.71
CA SER A 296 4.49 12.82 0.12
C SER A 296 5.52 13.58 -0.73
N LYS A 297 6.09 12.92 -1.75
CA LYS A 297 7.05 13.56 -2.66
C LYS A 297 6.41 14.64 -3.53
N LYS A 298 5.17 14.46 -4.02
CA LYS A 298 4.43 15.51 -4.74
C LYS A 298 4.29 16.76 -3.88
N GLN A 299 3.91 16.60 -2.61
CA GLN A 299 3.75 17.71 -1.67
C GLN A 299 5.08 18.39 -1.34
N GLU A 300 6.14 17.61 -1.16
CA GLU A 300 7.49 18.13 -0.94
C GLU A 300 7.96 18.98 -2.13
N LEU A 301 7.83 18.47 -3.37
CA LEU A 301 8.19 19.21 -4.58
C LEU A 301 7.33 20.46 -4.77
N ALA A 302 6.01 20.37 -4.52
CA ALA A 302 5.11 21.53 -4.57
C ALA A 302 5.48 22.59 -3.51
N THR A 303 5.90 22.16 -2.32
CA THR A 303 6.41 23.04 -1.25
C THR A 303 7.70 23.72 -1.68
N TYR A 304 8.63 23.01 -2.33
CA TYR A 304 9.86 23.60 -2.86
C TYR A 304 9.58 24.66 -3.92
N VAL A 305 8.67 24.40 -4.86
CA VAL A 305 8.23 25.41 -5.84
C VAL A 305 7.60 26.61 -5.15
N THR A 306 6.72 26.39 -4.17
CA THR A 306 6.07 27.47 -3.42
C THR A 306 7.09 28.34 -2.67
N ASN A 307 8.06 27.73 -2.00
CA ASN A 307 9.12 28.44 -1.29
C ASN A 307 10.02 29.22 -2.25
N ALA A 308 10.38 28.63 -3.39
CA ALA A 308 11.16 29.33 -4.42
C ALA A 308 10.39 30.52 -5.02
N LYS A 309 9.09 30.36 -5.28
CA LYS A 309 8.20 31.46 -5.73
C LYS A 309 8.11 32.58 -4.71
N ASN A 310 7.91 32.24 -3.43
CA ASN A 310 7.83 33.23 -2.35
C ASN A 310 9.15 33.96 -2.14
N TRP A 311 10.28 33.26 -2.24
CA TRP A 311 11.61 33.86 -2.14
C TRP A 311 11.88 34.82 -3.30
N LEU A 312 11.61 34.40 -4.55
CA LEU A 312 11.72 35.28 -5.72
C LEU A 312 10.79 36.49 -5.61
N GLY A 313 9.55 36.24 -5.19
CA GLY A 313 8.50 37.25 -5.09
C GLY A 313 8.05 37.78 -6.44
N ALA A 314 7.35 38.90 -6.43
CA ALA A 314 6.84 39.56 -7.63
C ALA A 314 7.31 41.02 -7.71
N PRO A 315 7.59 41.54 -8.93
CA PRO A 315 7.84 42.96 -9.13
C PRO A 315 6.60 43.79 -8.81
N LYS A 316 6.80 45.09 -8.55
CA LYS A 316 5.70 46.04 -8.34
C LYS A 316 4.76 46.03 -9.55
N ALA A 317 3.46 45.88 -9.30
CA ALA A 317 2.42 45.90 -10.33
C ALA A 317 1.29 46.86 -9.92
N GLY A 318 1.22 48.02 -10.56
CA GLY A 318 0.25 49.07 -10.18
C GLY A 318 0.46 49.56 -8.75
N GLU A 319 -0.60 49.51 -7.94
CA GLU A 319 -0.58 49.86 -6.51
C GLU A 319 -0.08 48.72 -5.60
N THR A 320 0.06 47.50 -6.12
CA THR A 320 0.56 46.35 -5.36
C THR A 320 2.07 46.45 -5.18
N ALA A 321 2.53 46.45 -3.92
CA ALA A 321 3.94 46.50 -3.57
C ALA A 321 4.71 45.25 -4.07
N ALA A 322 5.99 45.43 -4.39
CA ALA A 322 6.87 44.30 -4.69
C ALA A 322 7.05 43.39 -3.46
N THR A 323 7.31 42.11 -3.70
CA THR A 323 7.51 41.10 -2.64
C THR A 323 8.80 40.31 -2.89
N GLY A 324 9.28 39.56 -1.89
CA GLY A 324 10.50 38.72 -2.00
C GLY A 324 11.74 39.52 -2.42
N LEU A 325 12.60 38.94 -3.25
CA LEU A 325 13.80 39.61 -3.77
C LEU A 325 13.49 40.88 -4.58
N TYR A 326 12.32 40.96 -5.23
CA TYR A 326 11.90 42.18 -5.92
C TYR A 326 11.60 43.34 -4.95
N ALA A 327 11.21 43.08 -3.71
CA ALA A 327 11.11 44.11 -2.67
C ALA A 327 12.48 44.64 -2.25
N THR A 328 13.46 43.74 -2.12
CA THR A 328 14.87 44.10 -1.86
C THR A 328 15.41 44.99 -2.97
N LEU A 329 15.19 44.61 -4.24
CA LEU A 329 15.58 45.41 -5.40
C LEU A 329 14.93 46.80 -5.37
N ALA A 330 13.62 46.88 -5.17
CA ALA A 330 12.91 48.16 -5.12
C ALA A 330 13.41 49.08 -3.98
N THR A 331 13.78 48.49 -2.84
CA THR A 331 14.36 49.23 -1.70
C THR A 331 15.76 49.75 -2.05
N ALA A 332 16.61 48.91 -2.64
CA ALA A 332 17.96 49.31 -3.07
C ALA A 332 17.92 50.41 -4.13
N GLU A 333 17.01 50.31 -5.11
CA GLU A 333 16.79 51.33 -6.14
C GLU A 333 16.31 52.66 -5.53
N THR A 334 15.39 52.61 -4.57
CA THR A 334 14.92 53.80 -3.84
C THR A 334 16.04 54.46 -3.05
N ASN A 335 16.85 53.67 -2.34
CA ASN A 335 18.00 54.17 -1.58
C ASN A 335 19.06 54.80 -2.49
N LEU A 336 19.34 54.18 -3.63
CA LEU A 336 20.24 54.72 -4.65
C LEU A 336 19.73 56.06 -5.21
N GLU A 337 18.42 56.16 -5.47
CA GLU A 337 17.80 57.40 -5.94
C GLU A 337 17.87 58.50 -4.88
N ASN A 338 17.61 58.17 -3.61
CA ASN A 338 17.71 59.11 -2.49
C ASN A 338 19.16 59.60 -2.27
N ALA A 339 20.15 58.69 -2.33
CA ALA A 339 21.56 59.05 -2.20
C ALA A 339 22.03 59.99 -3.32
N LYS A 340 21.52 59.79 -4.55
CA LYS A 340 21.78 60.70 -5.69
C LYS A 340 21.15 62.09 -5.53
N LYS A 341 20.12 62.23 -4.70
CA LYS A 341 19.38 63.49 -4.46
C LYS A 341 19.78 64.20 -3.15
N ALA A 342 20.63 63.59 -2.33
CA ALA A 342 21.08 64.17 -1.05
C ALA A 342 21.93 65.43 -1.25
N ASP A 343 21.90 66.36 -0.29
CA ASP A 343 22.73 67.57 -0.29
C ASP A 343 23.51 67.69 1.05
N PRO A 344 24.85 67.53 1.06
CA PRO A 344 25.69 67.20 -0.10
C PRO A 344 25.57 65.73 -0.51
N VAL A 345 25.82 65.43 -1.80
CA VAL A 345 25.90 64.05 -2.30
C VAL A 345 27.15 63.36 -1.73
N ILE A 346 26.99 62.17 -1.16
CA ILE A 346 28.08 61.35 -0.64
C ILE A 346 28.35 60.20 -1.63
N GLN A 347 29.43 60.29 -2.41
CA GLN A 347 29.72 59.33 -3.49
C GLN A 347 29.87 57.87 -2.99
N SER A 348 30.46 57.66 -1.82
CA SER A 348 30.59 56.31 -1.25
C SER A 348 29.24 55.66 -0.92
N GLU A 349 28.19 56.44 -0.63
CA GLU A 349 26.84 55.92 -0.44
C GLU A 349 26.19 55.55 -1.78
N VAL A 350 26.40 56.36 -2.82
CA VAL A 350 25.95 56.05 -4.18
C VAL A 350 26.57 54.74 -4.68
N ASP A 351 27.89 54.57 -4.51
CA ASP A 351 28.60 53.37 -4.93
C ASP A 351 28.14 52.13 -4.14
N ARG A 352 27.90 52.27 -2.82
CA ARG A 352 27.36 51.19 -1.99
C ARG A 352 25.97 50.76 -2.47
N TYR A 353 25.04 51.70 -2.64
CA TYR A 353 23.68 51.37 -3.05
C TYR A 353 23.62 50.85 -4.50
N GLN A 354 24.53 51.29 -5.38
CA GLN A 354 24.67 50.69 -6.71
C GLN A 354 25.10 49.22 -6.61
N GLY A 355 26.06 48.90 -5.74
CA GLY A 355 26.45 47.53 -5.46
C GLY A 355 25.30 46.68 -4.90
N GLU A 356 24.45 47.24 -4.03
CA GLU A 356 23.25 46.56 -3.52
C GLU A 356 22.22 46.27 -4.62
N VAL A 357 22.02 47.21 -5.56
CA VAL A 357 21.15 46.99 -6.74
C VAL A 357 21.71 45.88 -7.63
N ASP A 358 23.01 45.88 -7.90
CA ASP A 358 23.64 44.89 -8.77
C ASP A 358 23.61 43.49 -8.14
N GLN A 359 23.83 43.39 -6.82
CA GLN A 359 23.68 42.14 -6.08
C GLN A 359 22.24 41.65 -6.08
N ALA A 360 21.25 42.52 -5.81
CA ALA A 360 19.84 42.13 -5.83
C ALA A 360 19.41 41.61 -7.22
N LYS A 361 19.93 42.18 -8.31
CA LYS A 361 19.70 41.66 -9.68
C LYS A 361 20.33 40.28 -9.88
N ALA A 362 21.56 40.05 -9.41
CA ALA A 362 22.21 38.74 -9.49
C ALA A 362 21.47 37.66 -8.67
N ASP A 363 20.97 38.03 -7.49
CA ASP A 363 20.19 37.14 -6.63
C ASP A 363 18.85 36.76 -7.30
N ILE A 364 18.19 37.71 -7.97
CA ILE A 364 16.95 37.46 -8.74
C ILE A 364 17.21 36.46 -9.87
N GLU A 365 18.28 36.61 -10.64
CA GLU A 365 18.60 35.66 -11.72
C GLU A 365 18.91 34.26 -11.18
N THR A 366 19.62 34.17 -10.05
CA THR A 366 19.86 32.90 -9.36
C THR A 366 18.55 32.26 -8.86
N ALA A 367 17.66 33.06 -8.27
CA ALA A 367 16.37 32.60 -7.77
C ALA A 367 15.44 32.13 -8.91
N LYS A 368 15.45 32.81 -10.07
CA LYS A 368 14.73 32.36 -11.27
C LYS A 368 15.21 31.00 -11.74
N LYS A 369 16.53 30.78 -11.79
CA LYS A 369 17.09 29.48 -12.17
C LYS A 369 16.68 28.38 -11.18
N ASN A 370 16.78 28.64 -9.88
CA ASN A 370 16.34 27.70 -8.86
C ASN A 370 14.85 27.36 -9.02
N LEU A 371 13.99 28.36 -9.22
CA LEU A 371 12.57 28.13 -9.47
C LEU A 371 12.35 27.24 -10.70
N ALA A 372 13.02 27.52 -11.81
CA ALA A 372 12.94 26.72 -13.03
C ALA A 372 13.39 25.26 -12.79
N ASP A 373 14.50 25.05 -12.05
CA ASP A 373 14.98 23.71 -11.70
C ASP A 373 13.95 22.95 -10.84
N LYS A 374 13.27 23.63 -9.88
CA LYS A 374 12.20 23.01 -9.07
C LYS A 374 10.94 22.70 -9.86
N GLU A 375 10.56 23.57 -10.81
CA GLU A 375 9.44 23.30 -11.71
C GLU A 375 9.76 22.15 -12.67
N ALA A 376 11.02 22.03 -13.12
CA ALA A 376 11.49 20.89 -13.90
C ALA A 376 11.45 19.57 -13.10
N ASP A 377 11.89 19.56 -11.84
CA ASP A 377 11.78 18.38 -10.97
C ASP A 377 10.31 17.92 -10.82
N VAL A 378 9.34 18.85 -10.73
CA VAL A 378 7.90 18.51 -10.69
C VAL A 378 7.45 17.85 -11.99
N ALA A 379 7.84 18.40 -13.14
CA ALA A 379 7.48 17.86 -14.44
C ALA A 379 8.12 16.49 -14.71
N GLU A 380 9.41 16.34 -14.37
CA GLU A 380 10.15 15.08 -14.44
C GLU A 380 9.49 14.02 -13.56
N PHE A 381 9.17 14.37 -12.31
CA PHE A 381 8.50 13.44 -11.39
C PHE A 381 7.14 12.95 -11.92
N ALA A 382 6.35 13.86 -12.50
CA ALA A 382 5.07 13.49 -13.12
C ALA A 382 5.25 12.56 -14.32
N ALA A 383 6.27 12.79 -15.16
CA ALA A 383 6.58 11.94 -16.30
C ALA A 383 7.03 10.53 -15.86
N LEU A 384 7.89 10.43 -14.86
CA LEU A 384 8.36 9.15 -14.32
C LEU A 384 7.20 8.33 -13.73
N ILE A 385 6.31 8.97 -12.98
CA ILE A 385 5.08 8.33 -12.46
C ILE A 385 4.20 7.79 -13.59
N ALA A 386 4.10 8.51 -14.71
CA ALA A 386 3.24 8.11 -15.82
C ALA A 386 3.66 6.76 -16.43
N THR A 387 4.93 6.39 -16.36
CA THR A 387 5.46 5.09 -16.85
C THR A 387 4.92 3.87 -16.09
N PHE A 388 4.27 4.08 -14.94
CA PHE A 388 3.57 3.04 -14.18
C PHE A 388 2.09 2.93 -14.57
N SER A 389 1.73 3.44 -15.75
CA SER A 389 0.38 3.40 -16.30
C SER A 389 0.40 3.38 -17.82
N GLY A 390 -0.77 3.23 -18.46
CA GLY A 390 -0.90 3.36 -19.90
C GLY A 390 -0.11 2.30 -20.67
N ASP A 391 0.55 2.72 -21.76
CA ASP A 391 1.24 1.81 -22.67
C ASP A 391 2.59 1.32 -22.14
N ASP A 392 3.28 2.12 -21.31
CA ASP A 392 4.52 1.71 -20.66
C ASP A 392 4.29 0.55 -19.69
N LEU A 393 3.24 0.64 -18.86
CA LEU A 393 2.86 -0.46 -17.96
C LEU A 393 2.48 -1.71 -18.76
N LYS A 394 1.72 -1.57 -19.85
CA LYS A 394 1.41 -2.72 -20.72
C LYS A 394 2.66 -3.36 -21.30
N ALA A 395 3.64 -2.56 -21.72
CA ALA A 395 4.91 -3.07 -22.23
C ALA A 395 5.71 -3.79 -21.13
N TYR A 396 5.67 -3.26 -19.90
CA TYR A 396 6.28 -3.90 -18.74
C TYR A 396 5.62 -5.25 -18.43
N ASP A 397 4.29 -5.30 -18.34
CA ASP A 397 3.53 -6.52 -18.12
C ASP A 397 3.74 -7.54 -19.23
N LYS A 398 3.79 -7.10 -20.48
CA LYS A 398 4.10 -7.96 -21.62
C LYS A 398 5.52 -8.53 -21.54
N ALA A 399 6.50 -7.73 -21.12
CA ALA A 399 7.85 -8.22 -20.90
C ALA A 399 7.88 -9.29 -19.79
N VAL A 400 7.10 -9.12 -18.73
CA VAL A 400 6.95 -10.13 -17.67
C VAL A 400 6.31 -11.41 -18.21
N GLU A 401 5.26 -11.30 -19.03
CA GLU A 401 4.62 -12.44 -19.68
C GLU A 401 5.59 -13.20 -20.59
N ASP A 402 6.41 -12.48 -21.37
CA ASP A 402 7.44 -13.11 -22.20
C ASP A 402 8.51 -13.81 -21.34
N GLN A 403 8.89 -13.22 -20.21
CA GLN A 403 9.80 -13.84 -19.25
C GLN A 403 9.18 -15.09 -18.60
N LYS A 404 7.86 -15.13 -18.44
CA LYS A 404 7.14 -16.29 -17.91
C LYS A 404 7.30 -17.52 -18.82
N ALA A 405 7.30 -17.35 -20.15
CA ALA A 405 7.54 -18.46 -21.06
C ALA A 405 8.93 -19.09 -20.85
N LEU A 406 9.96 -18.29 -20.56
CA LEU A 406 11.29 -18.78 -20.21
C LEU A 406 11.30 -19.48 -18.84
N ALA A 407 10.52 -18.98 -17.88
CA ALA A 407 10.33 -19.63 -16.59
C ALA A 407 9.66 -21.01 -16.75
N GLU A 408 8.61 -21.12 -17.57
CA GLU A 408 7.91 -22.39 -17.86
C GLU A 408 8.80 -23.40 -18.60
N ALA A 409 9.66 -22.92 -19.51
CA ALA A 409 10.67 -23.75 -20.16
C ALA A 409 11.68 -24.30 -19.14
N PHE A 410 12.10 -23.46 -18.17
CA PHE A 410 12.93 -23.91 -17.05
C PHE A 410 12.20 -24.95 -16.19
N GLU A 411 10.95 -24.73 -15.80
CA GLU A 411 10.18 -25.72 -15.01
C GLU A 411 10.01 -27.04 -15.74
N THR A 412 9.81 -26.99 -17.06
CA THR A 412 9.70 -28.21 -17.88
C THR A 412 11.01 -28.97 -17.87
N ALA A 413 12.14 -28.30 -18.11
CA ALA A 413 13.46 -28.92 -18.07
C ALA A 413 13.81 -29.44 -16.66
N LEU A 414 13.44 -28.70 -15.61
CA LEU A 414 13.61 -29.11 -14.22
C LEU A 414 12.77 -30.36 -13.92
N LYS A 415 11.51 -30.42 -14.34
CA LYS A 415 10.66 -31.60 -14.15
C LYS A 415 11.20 -32.83 -14.87
N GLU A 416 11.74 -32.66 -16.08
CA GLU A 416 12.39 -33.75 -16.81
C GLU A 416 13.67 -34.24 -16.11
N LEU A 417 14.46 -33.30 -15.56
CA LEU A 417 15.63 -33.62 -14.73
C LEU A 417 15.21 -34.37 -13.47
N ASP A 418 14.21 -33.86 -12.73
CA ASP A 418 13.69 -34.49 -11.51
C ASP A 418 13.17 -35.90 -11.78
N ALA A 419 12.49 -36.11 -12.90
CA ALA A 419 12.01 -37.43 -13.31
C ALA A 419 13.18 -38.39 -13.65
N ALA A 420 14.21 -37.89 -14.35
CA ALA A 420 15.41 -38.68 -14.66
C ALA A 420 16.21 -39.01 -13.39
N GLN A 421 16.35 -38.05 -12.47
CA GLN A 421 16.99 -38.24 -11.17
C GLN A 421 16.20 -39.20 -10.30
N GLU A 422 14.87 -39.12 -10.28
CA GLU A 422 14.03 -40.07 -9.54
C GLU A 422 14.14 -41.49 -10.10
N ALA A 423 14.11 -41.65 -11.41
CA ALA A 423 14.30 -42.94 -12.05
C ALA A 423 15.70 -43.51 -11.76
N SER A 424 16.73 -42.68 -11.83
CA SER A 424 18.11 -43.04 -11.50
C SER A 424 18.24 -43.42 -10.02
N SER A 425 17.65 -42.63 -9.12
CA SER A 425 17.64 -42.89 -7.68
C SER A 425 16.90 -44.18 -7.34
N LYS A 426 15.72 -44.44 -7.93
CA LYS A 426 15.00 -45.70 -7.73
C LYS A 426 15.79 -46.91 -8.22
N ALA A 427 16.39 -46.81 -9.42
CA ALA A 427 17.25 -47.87 -9.94
C ALA A 427 18.50 -48.09 -9.06
N TYR A 428 19.07 -47.00 -8.53
CA TYR A 428 20.17 -47.06 -7.58
C TYR A 428 19.75 -47.72 -6.27
N THR A 429 18.62 -47.33 -5.68
CA THR A 429 18.07 -47.94 -4.46
C THR A 429 17.80 -49.42 -4.69
N GLU A 430 17.14 -49.80 -5.79
CA GLU A 430 16.92 -51.22 -6.12
C GLU A 430 18.22 -52.02 -6.19
N TRP A 431 19.24 -51.48 -6.85
CA TRP A 431 20.57 -52.07 -6.91
C TRP A 431 21.23 -52.16 -5.53
N GLN A 432 21.25 -51.05 -4.78
CA GLN A 432 21.93 -50.93 -3.50
C GLN A 432 21.28 -51.85 -2.46
N THR A 433 19.94 -51.87 -2.37
CA THR A 433 19.21 -52.77 -1.48
C THR A 433 19.50 -54.24 -1.83
N ALA A 434 19.53 -54.61 -3.12
CA ALA A 434 19.88 -55.97 -3.53
C ALA A 434 21.34 -56.34 -3.16
N ALA A 435 22.28 -55.42 -3.39
CA ALA A 435 23.69 -55.61 -3.08
C ALA A 435 23.94 -55.69 -1.55
N SER A 436 23.27 -54.85 -0.77
CA SER A 436 23.33 -54.87 0.70
C SER A 436 22.72 -56.15 1.26
N ALA A 437 21.55 -56.57 0.78
CA ALA A 437 20.89 -57.79 1.23
C ALA A 437 21.68 -59.07 0.87
N ALA A 438 22.46 -59.05 -0.21
CA ALA A 438 23.39 -60.13 -0.54
C ALA A 438 24.54 -60.27 0.48
N ASN A 439 24.93 -59.16 1.14
CA ASN A 439 25.99 -59.18 2.15
C ASN A 439 25.52 -59.84 3.45
N SER A 440 26.19 -60.92 3.84
CA SER A 440 25.83 -61.70 5.03
C SER A 440 25.92 -60.97 6.36
N ALA A 441 26.65 -59.86 6.43
CA ALA A 441 26.78 -59.05 7.64
C ALA A 441 25.74 -57.90 7.74
N PHE A 442 24.91 -57.70 6.71
CA PHE A 442 23.94 -56.60 6.68
C PHE A 442 22.70 -56.94 7.49
N ASP A 443 22.33 -56.06 8.43
CA ASP A 443 21.13 -56.18 9.24
C ASP A 443 19.93 -55.51 8.55
N VAL A 444 19.16 -56.32 7.82
CA VAL A 444 17.96 -55.87 7.12
C VAL A 444 16.90 -55.33 8.09
N ASN A 445 16.75 -55.95 9.26
CA ASN A 445 15.74 -55.55 10.24
C ASN A 445 16.08 -54.17 10.84
N GLY A 446 17.34 -53.96 11.21
CA GLY A 446 17.82 -52.66 11.68
C GLY A 446 17.66 -51.54 10.64
N ALA A 447 17.88 -51.84 9.36
CA ALA A 447 17.66 -50.89 8.26
C ALA A 447 16.17 -50.49 8.13
N ILE A 448 15.26 -51.48 8.17
CA ILE A 448 13.81 -51.23 8.14
C ILE A 448 13.37 -50.38 9.35
N GLU A 449 13.88 -50.65 10.55
CA GLU A 449 13.57 -49.86 11.75
C GLU A 449 14.04 -48.40 11.61
N SER A 450 15.24 -48.18 11.07
CA SER A 450 15.76 -46.83 10.81
C SER A 450 14.88 -46.06 9.81
N LEU A 451 14.45 -46.70 8.73
CA LEU A 451 13.55 -46.10 7.75
C LEU A 451 12.17 -45.75 8.35
N LYS A 452 11.63 -46.60 9.23
CA LYS A 452 10.40 -46.30 9.98
C LYS A 452 10.53 -45.06 10.87
N TYR A 453 11.71 -44.84 11.48
CA TYR A 453 11.98 -43.63 12.25
C TYR A 453 11.96 -42.38 11.35
N GLN A 454 12.58 -42.43 10.17
CA GLN A 454 12.60 -41.32 9.20
C GLN A 454 11.19 -40.97 8.69
N ILE A 455 10.33 -41.98 8.48
CA ILE A 455 8.92 -41.76 8.14
C ILE A 455 8.22 -40.98 9.27
N ALA A 456 8.40 -41.39 10.53
CA ALA A 456 7.78 -40.71 11.66
C ALA A 456 8.25 -39.25 11.81
N GLU A 457 9.51 -38.94 11.53
CA GLU A 457 10.03 -37.56 11.51
C GLU A 457 9.37 -36.72 10.40
N SER A 458 9.26 -37.28 9.19
CA SER A 458 8.59 -36.61 8.07
C SER A 458 7.11 -36.32 8.39
N GLU A 459 6.41 -37.26 9.04
CA GLU A 459 5.03 -37.07 9.49
C GLU A 459 4.89 -35.94 10.52
N GLN A 460 5.85 -35.80 11.44
CA GLN A 460 5.87 -34.68 12.39
C GLN A 460 6.06 -33.32 11.69
N ASN A 461 6.94 -33.24 10.69
CA ASN A 461 7.16 -32.02 9.92
C ASN A 461 5.87 -31.58 9.19
N ILE A 462 5.15 -32.53 8.56
CA ILE A 462 3.86 -32.26 7.91
C ILE A 462 2.84 -31.69 8.90
N ILE A 463 2.77 -32.24 10.11
CA ILE A 463 1.88 -31.73 11.17
C ILE A 463 2.26 -30.29 11.53
N GLY A 464 3.56 -30.00 11.68
CA GLY A 464 4.06 -28.65 11.93
C GLY A 464 3.61 -27.64 10.86
N TYR A 465 3.81 -27.95 9.58
CA TYR A 465 3.41 -27.07 8.48
C TYR A 465 1.90 -26.84 8.42
N LYS A 466 1.08 -27.86 8.72
CA LYS A 466 -0.39 -27.71 8.80
C LYS A 466 -0.80 -26.79 9.94
N ASN A 467 -0.16 -26.88 11.10
CA ASN A 467 -0.42 -25.99 12.23
C ASN A 467 -0.09 -24.52 11.91
N ASP A 468 1.00 -24.27 11.18
CA ASP A 468 1.37 -22.94 10.73
C ASP A 468 0.31 -22.31 9.81
N ILE A 469 -0.25 -23.09 8.88
CA ILE A 469 -1.36 -22.66 8.01
C ILE A 469 -2.57 -22.28 8.86
N ASN A 470 -2.99 -23.16 9.77
CA ASN A 470 -4.16 -22.92 10.64
C ASN A 470 -4.00 -21.65 11.47
N SER A 471 -2.80 -21.39 12.02
CA SER A 471 -2.50 -20.17 12.78
C SER A 471 -2.72 -18.88 11.98
N LYS A 472 -2.40 -18.88 10.68
CA LYS A 472 -2.69 -17.74 9.79
C LYS A 472 -4.18 -17.57 9.52
N GLU A 473 -4.89 -18.68 9.31
CA GLU A 473 -6.35 -18.67 9.12
C GLU A 473 -7.07 -18.13 10.38
N ASP A 474 -6.61 -18.52 11.57
CA ASP A 474 -7.12 -18.02 12.85
C ASP A 474 -6.89 -16.51 13.04
N ALA A 475 -5.74 -15.98 12.60
CA ALA A 475 -5.46 -14.54 12.64
C ALA A 475 -6.43 -13.74 11.75
N ILE A 476 -6.73 -14.25 10.55
CA ILE A 476 -7.73 -13.65 9.64
C ILE A 476 -9.12 -13.69 10.27
N ALA A 477 -9.52 -14.83 10.84
CA ALA A 477 -10.80 -14.98 11.51
C ALA A 477 -10.96 -14.02 12.71
N SER A 478 -9.90 -13.89 13.51
CA SER A 478 -9.86 -12.96 14.65
C SER A 478 -10.03 -11.51 14.21
N LYS A 479 -9.38 -11.12 13.10
CA LYS A 479 -9.50 -9.75 12.56
C LYS A 479 -10.91 -9.47 12.02
N LYS A 480 -11.57 -10.45 11.39
CA LYS A 480 -12.98 -10.34 10.97
C LYS A 480 -13.92 -10.14 12.16
N ALA A 481 -13.70 -10.85 13.27
CA ALA A 481 -14.48 -10.69 14.49
C ALA A 481 -14.26 -9.30 15.15
N GLU A 482 -13.03 -8.77 15.11
CA GLU A 482 -12.74 -7.41 15.57
C GLU A 482 -13.53 -6.36 14.78
N ILE A 483 -13.57 -6.46 13.44
CA ILE A 483 -14.32 -5.55 12.58
C ILE A 483 -15.81 -5.55 12.94
N GLU A 484 -16.39 -6.73 13.19
CA GLU A 484 -17.80 -6.85 13.58
C GLU A 484 -18.10 -6.21 14.94
N THR A 485 -17.16 -6.33 15.87
CA THR A 485 -17.24 -5.63 17.16
C THR A 485 -17.23 -4.11 16.97
N ILE A 486 -16.35 -3.61 16.09
CA ILE A 486 -16.25 -2.17 15.78
C ILE A 486 -17.54 -1.68 15.10
N ASN A 487 -18.15 -2.47 14.20
CA ASN A 487 -19.45 -2.13 13.60
C ASN A 487 -20.52 -1.87 14.66
N THR A 488 -20.64 -2.77 15.63
CA THR A 488 -21.59 -2.63 16.74
C THR A 488 -21.32 -1.36 17.56
N GLN A 489 -20.05 -1.02 17.78
CA GLN A 489 -19.65 0.22 18.48
C GLN A 489 -20.03 1.48 17.69
N ILE A 490 -19.86 1.47 16.37
CA ILE A 490 -20.25 2.58 15.48
C ILE A 490 -21.76 2.78 15.53
N GLU A 491 -22.56 1.72 15.46
CA GLU A 491 -24.02 1.82 15.53
C GLU A 491 -24.49 2.43 16.86
N ALA A 492 -23.97 1.94 17.98
CA ALA A 492 -24.30 2.47 19.30
C ALA A 492 -23.89 3.94 19.45
N GLN A 493 -22.68 4.30 19.00
CA GLN A 493 -22.18 5.66 19.10
C GLN A 493 -22.95 6.62 18.18
N THR A 494 -23.39 6.16 17.00
CA THR A 494 -24.25 6.93 16.09
C THR A 494 -25.58 7.28 16.77
N ALA A 495 -26.18 6.36 17.51
CA ALA A 495 -27.40 6.64 18.27
C ALA A 495 -27.19 7.71 19.36
N ILE A 496 -26.03 7.70 20.03
CA ILE A 496 -25.66 8.72 21.03
C ILE A 496 -25.51 10.09 20.38
N VAL A 497 -24.81 10.17 19.24
CA VAL A 497 -24.65 11.43 18.51
C VAL A 497 -26.00 12.00 18.07
N ASN A 498 -26.88 11.17 17.52
CA ASN A 498 -28.23 11.58 17.12
C ASN A 498 -29.06 12.07 18.31
N ASN A 499 -28.91 11.47 19.49
CA ASN A 499 -29.59 11.91 20.70
C ASN A 499 -29.11 13.31 21.14
N TRP A 500 -27.80 13.56 21.14
CA TRP A 500 -27.26 14.88 21.49
C TRP A 500 -27.69 15.96 20.48
N LYS A 501 -27.71 15.63 19.19
CA LYS A 501 -28.24 16.53 18.15
C LYS A 501 -29.68 16.95 18.45
N ALA A 502 -30.55 15.99 18.74
CA ALA A 502 -31.95 16.26 19.07
C ALA A 502 -32.10 17.13 20.34
N GLN A 503 -31.24 16.94 21.35
CA GLN A 503 -31.22 17.79 22.55
C GLN A 503 -30.78 19.23 22.25
N ILE A 504 -29.83 19.43 21.35
CA ILE A 504 -29.39 20.77 20.90
C ILE A 504 -30.53 21.45 20.12
N GLU A 505 -31.16 20.77 19.18
CA GLU A 505 -32.29 21.29 18.41
C GLU A 505 -33.43 21.76 19.35
N ALA A 506 -33.80 20.92 20.32
CA ALA A 506 -34.80 21.27 21.32
C ALA A 506 -34.40 22.46 22.20
N ALA A 507 -33.10 22.60 22.53
CA ALA A 507 -32.60 23.72 23.34
C ALA A 507 -32.61 25.05 22.56
N ILE A 508 -32.26 25.03 21.27
CA ILE A 508 -32.33 26.21 20.39
C ILE A 508 -33.78 26.67 20.22
N GLU A 509 -34.70 25.71 20.05
CA GLU A 509 -36.13 25.99 19.91
C GLU A 509 -36.76 26.56 21.20
N ALA A 510 -36.22 26.20 22.36
CA ALA A 510 -36.71 26.64 23.67
C ALA A 510 -36.21 28.05 24.09
N GLN A 511 -35.21 28.63 23.42
CA GLN A 511 -34.82 30.02 23.67
C GLN A 511 -35.99 30.94 23.26
N LYS A 512 -36.43 31.86 24.13
CA LYS A 512 -37.51 32.83 23.82
C LYS A 512 -36.91 34.11 23.26
#